data_AF-A0A9E1XR03-F1
#
_entry.id   AF-A0A9E1XR03-F1
#
_cell.length_a   1.000
_cell.length_b   1.000
_cell.length_c   1.000
_cell.angle_alpha   90.00
_cell.angle_beta   90.00
_cell.angle_gamma   90.00
#
_symmetry.space_group_name_H-M   'P 1'
#
loop_
_entity.id
_entity.type
_entity.pdbx_description
1 polymer ?
#
loop_
_entity_poly.entity_id
_entity_poly.type
_entity_poly.pdbx_seq_one_letter_code
_entity_poly.pdbx_strand_id
1 'polypeptide(L)'
;TMIPHFLIWKYVGAYNTLTPLWLGRAFGNAFFVFLLRQFLKGIPRDLEDAARIDGCGTFRIYWHLMLPLMKPSLAAIAIFTFMGTWNDFMGPLIYLADQRLYPLAFGLYAFSVQVGNNPALTMAGSLLMTLPVIVIFFFAQKYFIQGVTLTGMKG
;
A
#
# COMPACT_ATOMS: atom_id res chain seq x y z
N THR A 1 -3.41 11.37 -15.72
CA THR A 1 -4.56 11.41 -16.64
C THR A 1 -5.09 9.99 -16.81
N MET A 2 -6.37 9.75 -16.54
CA MET A 2 -6.92 8.38 -16.51
C MET A 2 -7.13 7.79 -17.91
N ILE A 3 -7.44 8.63 -18.91
CA ILE A 3 -7.74 8.19 -20.28
C ILE A 3 -6.55 7.49 -20.96
N PRO A 4 -5.32 8.05 -20.96
CA PRO A 4 -4.19 7.37 -21.59
C PRO A 4 -3.82 6.04 -20.89
N HIS A 5 -3.91 5.98 -19.57
CA HIS A 5 -3.67 4.73 -18.82
C HIS A 5 -4.68 3.66 -19.20
N PHE A 6 -5.97 4.02 -19.29
CA PHE A 6 -7.02 3.11 -19.75
C PHE A 6 -6.72 2.58 -21.16
N LEU A 7 -6.34 3.46 -22.09
CA LEU A 7 -6.04 3.07 -23.47
C LEU A 7 -4.88 2.08 -23.54
N ILE A 8 -3.81 2.27 -22.75
CA ILE A 8 -2.67 1.33 -22.71
C ILE A 8 -3.15 -0.08 -22.33
N TRP A 9 -3.87 -0.21 -21.21
CA TRP A 9 -4.35 -1.51 -20.76
C TRP A 9 -5.37 -2.14 -21.72
N LYS A 10 -6.19 -1.31 -22.37
CA LYS A 10 -7.11 -1.76 -23.41
C LYS A 10 -6.37 -2.30 -24.63
N TYR A 11 -5.34 -1.60 -25.14
CA TYR A 11 -4.56 -2.05 -26.30
C TYR A 11 -3.71 -3.29 -26.01
N VAL A 12 -3.25 -3.46 -24.76
CA VAL A 12 -2.56 -4.68 -24.30
C VAL A 12 -3.53 -5.87 -24.13
N GLY A 13 -4.84 -5.66 -24.24
CA GLY A 13 -5.85 -6.71 -24.11
C GLY A 13 -6.14 -7.11 -22.66
N ALA A 14 -5.71 -6.30 -21.68
CA ALA A 14 -5.92 -6.56 -20.26
C ALA A 14 -7.20 -5.91 -19.70
N TYR A 15 -8.11 -5.44 -20.58
CA TYR A 15 -9.42 -4.92 -20.17
C TYR A 15 -10.30 -6.03 -19.59
N ASN A 16 -11.12 -5.71 -18.59
CA ASN A 16 -11.93 -6.66 -17.84
C ASN A 16 -11.12 -7.80 -17.18
N THR A 17 -9.91 -7.48 -16.71
CA THR A 17 -9.06 -8.36 -15.91
C THR A 17 -8.57 -7.62 -14.67
N LEU A 18 -8.11 -8.35 -13.65
CA LEU A 18 -7.50 -7.75 -12.45
C LEU A 18 -6.10 -7.18 -12.72
N THR A 19 -5.49 -7.50 -13.86
CA THR A 19 -4.10 -7.15 -14.21
C THR A 19 -3.80 -5.66 -14.09
N PRO A 20 -4.60 -4.74 -14.65
CA PRO A 20 -4.34 -3.30 -14.52
C PRO A 20 -4.33 -2.82 -13.06
N LEU A 21 -5.06 -3.48 -12.17
CA LEU A 21 -5.21 -3.07 -10.77
C LEU A 21 -3.96 -3.38 -9.95
N TRP A 22 -3.42 -4.60 -10.07
CA TRP A 22 -2.23 -4.99 -9.30
C TRP A 22 -0.93 -4.63 -10.03
N LEU A 23 -0.83 -4.91 -11.34
CA LEU A 23 0.39 -4.68 -12.11
C LEU A 23 0.66 -3.19 -12.30
N GLY A 24 -0.40 -2.38 -12.50
CA GLY A 24 -0.28 -0.93 -12.59
C GLY A 24 0.29 -0.28 -11.32
N ARG A 25 0.15 -0.95 -10.16
CA ARG A 25 0.70 -0.50 -8.87
C ARG A 25 2.00 -1.21 -8.48
N ALA A 26 2.43 -2.23 -9.24
CA ALA A 26 3.57 -3.07 -8.89
C ALA A 26 4.92 -2.34 -8.92
N PHE A 27 5.07 -1.31 -9.75
CA PHE A 27 6.31 -0.53 -9.87
C PHE A 27 6.54 0.50 -8.76
N GLY A 28 5.69 0.47 -7.72
CA GLY A 28 5.81 1.34 -6.56
C GLY A 28 5.22 2.73 -6.79
N ASN A 29 5.00 3.43 -5.68
CA ASN A 29 4.46 4.78 -5.67
C ASN A 29 5.60 5.78 -5.44
N ALA A 30 5.70 6.83 -6.26
CA ALA A 30 6.75 7.85 -6.16
C ALA A 30 6.84 8.49 -4.76
N PHE A 31 5.71 8.70 -4.08
CA PHE A 31 5.68 9.23 -2.72
C PHE A 31 6.28 8.26 -1.71
N PHE A 32 5.99 6.96 -1.81
CA PHE A 32 6.57 5.96 -0.91
C PHE A 32 8.07 5.77 -1.16
N VAL A 33 8.52 5.84 -2.42
CA VAL A 33 9.95 5.84 -2.76
C VAL A 33 10.64 7.07 -2.15
N PHE A 34 10.02 8.24 -2.28
CA PHE A 34 10.53 9.46 -1.67
C PHE A 34 10.62 9.34 -0.14
N LEU A 35 9.55 8.91 0.54
CA LEU A 35 9.53 8.72 1.99
C LEU A 35 10.60 7.74 2.46
N LEU A 36 10.71 6.59 1.81
CA LEU A 36 11.71 5.59 2.17
C LEU A 36 13.14 6.12 2.00
N ARG A 37 13.38 6.89 0.94
CA ARG A 37 14.66 7.58 0.73
C ARG A 37 14.94 8.61 1.82
N GLN A 38 13.94 9.39 2.25
CA GLN A 38 14.13 10.36 3.34
C GLN A 38 14.48 9.66 4.66
N PHE A 39 13.83 8.53 4.95
CA PHE A 39 14.17 7.72 6.11
C PHE A 39 15.60 7.21 6.06
N LEU A 40 16.01 6.60 4.94
CA LEU A 40 17.37 6.09 4.74
C LEU A 40 18.44 7.17 4.89
N LYS A 41 18.17 8.41 4.44
CA LYS A 41 19.08 9.55 4.64
C LYS A 41 19.25 9.95 6.10
N GLY A 42 18.31 9.59 6.97
CA GLY A 42 18.40 9.83 8.40
C GLY A 42 19.31 8.85 9.14
N ILE A 43 19.70 7.73 8.50
CA ILE A 43 20.58 6.71 9.08
C ILE A 43 22.04 7.21 9.03
N PRO A 44 22.79 7.18 10.15
CA PRO A 44 24.19 7.56 10.17
C PRO A 44 25.03 6.72 9.19
N ARG A 45 25.87 7.38 8.40
CA ARG A 45 26.74 6.70 7.42
C ARG A 45 27.81 5.84 8.08
N ASP A 46 28.20 6.16 9.30
CA ASP A 46 29.21 5.42 10.08
C ASP A 46 28.86 3.93 10.23
N LEU A 47 27.56 3.59 10.25
CA LEU A 47 27.09 2.20 10.29
C LEU A 47 27.45 1.43 9.00
N GLU A 48 27.35 2.07 7.83
CA GLU A 48 27.76 1.45 6.57
C GLU A 48 29.28 1.35 6.48
N ASP A 49 29.99 2.39 6.92
CA ASP A 49 31.45 2.43 6.85
C ASP A 49 32.07 1.38 7.78
N ALA A 50 31.54 1.21 9.00
CA ALA A 50 31.94 0.13 9.91
C ALA A 50 31.71 -1.25 9.28
N ALA A 51 30.54 -1.49 8.69
CA ALA A 51 30.25 -2.77 8.03
C ALA A 51 31.18 -3.05 6.84
N ARG A 52 31.61 -2.01 6.10
CA ARG A 52 32.60 -2.15 5.02
C ARG A 52 34.00 -2.46 5.56
N ILE A 53 34.40 -1.86 6.67
CA ILE A 53 35.65 -2.18 7.37
C ILE A 53 35.65 -3.64 7.83
N ASP A 54 34.51 -4.16 8.28
CA ASP A 54 34.29 -5.58 8.62
C ASP A 54 34.23 -6.52 7.40
N GLY A 55 34.48 -6.00 6.18
CA GLY A 55 34.51 -6.79 4.94
C GLY A 55 33.13 -7.16 4.39
N CYS A 56 32.04 -6.52 4.84
CA CYS A 56 30.72 -6.77 4.28
C CYS A 56 30.56 -6.12 2.89
N GLY A 57 30.20 -6.93 1.89
CA GLY A 57 29.79 -6.42 0.58
C GLY A 57 28.44 -5.68 0.61
N THR A 58 28.18 -4.82 -0.38
CA THR A 58 26.98 -3.95 -0.44
C THR A 58 25.66 -4.69 -0.27
N PHE A 59 25.51 -5.87 -0.88
CA PHE A 59 24.29 -6.68 -0.74
C PHE A 59 24.09 -7.18 0.70
N ARG A 60 25.19 -7.55 1.39
CA ARG A 60 25.14 -7.99 2.78
C ARG A 60 24.76 -6.85 3.71
N ILE A 61 25.33 -5.66 3.49
CA ILE A 61 24.98 -4.42 4.21
C ILE A 61 23.49 -4.12 4.00
N TYR A 62 23.00 -4.16 2.76
CA TYR A 62 21.59 -3.93 2.48
C TYR A 62 20.69 -4.91 3.25
N TRP A 63 20.95 -6.21 3.12
CA TRP A 63 20.05 -7.24 3.65
C TRP A 63 20.09 -7.37 5.19
N HIS A 64 21.28 -7.26 5.79
CA HIS A 64 21.48 -7.53 7.22
C HIS A 64 21.48 -6.26 8.08
N LEU A 65 21.76 -5.08 7.50
CA LEU A 65 21.82 -3.82 8.24
C LEU A 65 20.67 -2.89 7.84
N MET A 66 20.57 -2.53 6.55
CA MET A 66 19.58 -1.54 6.11
C MET A 66 18.14 -2.05 6.16
N LEU A 67 17.88 -3.26 5.68
CA LEU A 67 16.55 -3.85 5.65
C LEU A 67 15.89 -3.96 7.04
N PRO A 68 16.57 -4.45 8.10
CA PRO A 68 15.98 -4.46 9.44
C PRO A 68 15.76 -3.06 10.01
N LEU A 69 16.63 -2.09 9.72
CA LEU A 69 16.44 -0.69 10.13
C LEU A 69 15.23 -0.04 9.43
N MET A 70 14.93 -0.43 8.18
CA MET A 70 13.79 0.05 7.42
C MET A 70 12.45 -0.61 7.80
N LYS A 71 12.42 -1.68 8.60
CA LYS A 71 11.20 -2.39 9.00
C LYS A 71 10.05 -1.47 9.44
N PRO A 72 10.23 -0.50 10.36
CA PRO A 72 9.14 0.40 10.77
C PRO A 72 8.59 1.23 9.61
N SER A 73 9.45 1.75 8.74
CA SER A 73 9.03 2.53 7.56
C SER A 73 8.33 1.66 6.51
N LEU A 74 8.83 0.45 6.27
CA LEU A 74 8.21 -0.52 5.37
C LEU A 74 6.84 -0.97 5.89
N ALA A 75 6.69 -1.15 7.20
CA ALA A 75 5.40 -1.44 7.82
C ALA A 75 4.41 -0.30 7.55
N ALA A 76 4.80 0.95 7.78
CA ALA A 76 3.95 2.12 7.49
C ALA A 76 3.53 2.18 6.01
N ILE A 77 4.48 2.00 5.08
CA ILE A 77 4.21 1.96 3.63
C ILE A 77 3.24 0.82 3.29
N ALA A 78 3.42 -0.37 3.87
CA ALA A 78 2.55 -1.51 3.63
C ALA A 78 1.11 -1.23 4.10
N ILE A 79 0.95 -0.60 5.26
CA ILE A 79 -0.37 -0.21 5.79
C ILE A 79 -1.05 0.80 4.88
N PHE A 80 -0.37 1.88 4.50
CA PHE A 80 -0.94 2.89 3.59
C PHE A 80 -1.28 2.30 2.22
N THR A 81 -0.43 1.41 1.70
CA THR A 81 -0.67 0.71 0.43
C THR A 81 -1.88 -0.21 0.52
N PHE A 82 -1.99 -0.96 1.63
CA PHE A 82 -3.16 -1.80 1.89
C PHE A 82 -4.43 -0.94 1.97
N MET A 83 -4.45 0.11 2.78
CA MET A 83 -5.62 0.98 2.92
C MET A 83 -6.03 1.60 1.58
N GLY A 84 -5.08 2.07 0.79
CA GLY A 84 -5.34 2.66 -0.53
C GLY A 84 -5.76 1.64 -1.59
N THR A 85 -5.50 0.36 -1.39
CA THR A 85 -5.93 -0.72 -2.31
C THR A 85 -7.27 -1.32 -1.85
N TRP A 86 -7.46 -1.48 -0.55
CA TRP A 86 -8.69 -1.95 0.07
C TRP A 86 -9.89 -1.03 -0.22
N ASN A 87 -9.65 0.28 -0.20
CA ASN A 87 -10.66 1.30 -0.50
C ASN A 87 -10.67 1.74 -1.97
N ASP A 88 -9.92 1.07 -2.87
CA ASP A 88 -9.87 1.48 -4.27
C ASP A 88 -11.20 1.21 -4.98
N PHE A 89 -11.86 2.31 -5.34
CA PHE A 89 -13.09 2.30 -6.12
C PHE A 89 -12.86 2.64 -7.59
N MET A 90 -12.01 3.64 -7.85
CA MET A 90 -11.81 4.21 -9.18
C MET A 90 -11.12 3.23 -10.14
N GLY A 91 -10.11 2.48 -9.68
CA GLY A 91 -9.44 1.49 -10.51
C GLY A 91 -10.43 0.45 -11.06
N PRO A 92 -11.15 -0.29 -10.19
CA PRO A 92 -12.15 -1.27 -10.59
C PRO A 92 -13.21 -0.70 -11.53
N LEU A 93 -13.74 0.49 -11.23
CA LEU A 93 -14.75 1.17 -12.05
C LEU A 93 -14.29 1.39 -13.50
N ILE A 94 -13.00 1.65 -13.72
CA ILE A 94 -12.45 1.93 -15.05
C ILE A 94 -12.16 0.64 -15.83
N TYR A 95 -11.69 -0.40 -15.15
CA TYR A 95 -11.11 -1.58 -15.80
C TYR A 95 -12.00 -2.82 -15.80
N LEU A 96 -12.99 -2.91 -14.90
CA LEU A 96 -13.80 -4.11 -14.72
C LEU A 96 -15.25 -3.90 -15.18
N ALA A 97 -15.78 -4.91 -15.86
CA ALA A 97 -17.18 -4.99 -16.26
C ALA A 97 -17.86 -6.26 -15.72
N ASP A 98 -17.12 -7.35 -15.51
CA ASP A 98 -17.63 -8.57 -14.90
C ASP A 98 -17.71 -8.44 -13.37
N GLN A 99 -18.93 -8.55 -12.84
CA GLN A 99 -19.22 -8.48 -11.41
C GLN A 99 -18.45 -9.52 -10.59
N ARG A 100 -18.07 -10.66 -11.18
CA ARG A 100 -17.27 -11.70 -10.50
C ARG A 100 -15.87 -11.23 -10.11
N LEU A 101 -15.37 -10.19 -10.77
CA LEU A 101 -14.05 -9.62 -10.53
C LEU A 101 -14.08 -8.44 -9.57
N TYR A 102 -15.26 -7.99 -9.14
CA TYR A 102 -15.38 -6.75 -8.37
C TYR A 102 -14.70 -6.88 -7.00
N PRO A 103 -13.72 -6.03 -6.71
CA PRO A 103 -13.22 -5.89 -5.37
C PRO A 103 -14.34 -5.40 -4.45
N LEU A 104 -14.23 -5.79 -3.20
CA LEU A 104 -15.16 -5.50 -2.12
C LEU A 104 -15.69 -4.05 -2.13
N ALA A 105 -14.81 -3.04 -2.21
CA ALA A 105 -15.22 -1.63 -2.25
C ALA A 105 -16.15 -1.29 -3.44
N PHE A 106 -15.82 -1.76 -4.65
CA PHE A 106 -16.65 -1.56 -5.83
C PHE A 106 -17.92 -2.41 -5.82
N GLY A 107 -17.82 -3.64 -5.33
CA GLY A 107 -18.95 -4.55 -5.16
C GLY A 107 -20.01 -4.02 -4.20
N LEU A 108 -19.60 -3.39 -3.09
CA LEU A 108 -20.52 -2.75 -2.15
C LEU A 108 -21.28 -1.58 -2.78
N TYR A 109 -20.60 -0.77 -3.60
CA TYR A 109 -21.26 0.28 -4.36
C TYR A 109 -22.28 -0.29 -5.34
N ALA A 110 -21.88 -1.29 -6.15
CA ALA A 110 -22.80 -1.95 -7.09
C ALA A 110 -24.01 -2.57 -6.36
N PHE A 111 -23.78 -3.17 -5.20
CA PHE A 111 -24.84 -3.70 -4.33
C PHE A 111 -25.78 -2.61 -3.80
N SER A 112 -25.25 -1.48 -3.33
CA SER A 112 -26.10 -0.38 -2.83
C SER A 112 -27.03 0.19 -3.91
N VAL A 113 -26.56 0.24 -5.17
CA VAL A 113 -27.36 0.64 -6.32
C VAL A 113 -28.43 -0.41 -6.61
N GLN A 114 -28.08 -1.70 -6.56
CA GLN A 114 -28.99 -2.81 -6.84
C GLN A 114 -30.15 -2.91 -5.83
N VAL A 115 -29.89 -2.67 -4.55
CA VAL A 115 -30.87 -2.79 -3.47
C VAL A 115 -31.71 -1.51 -3.29
N GLY A 116 -31.67 -0.59 -4.27
CA GLY A 116 -32.50 0.61 -4.26
C GLY A 116 -32.18 1.56 -3.10
N ASN A 117 -30.91 1.62 -2.70
CA ASN A 117 -30.42 2.50 -1.64
C ASN A 117 -31.00 2.18 -0.24
N ASN A 118 -31.29 0.91 0.06
CA ASN A 118 -31.63 0.49 1.41
C ASN A 118 -30.44 0.80 2.36
N PRO A 119 -30.59 1.78 3.26
CA PRO A 119 -29.48 2.24 4.07
C PRO A 119 -29.04 1.19 5.10
N ALA A 120 -29.96 0.35 5.60
CA ALA A 120 -29.63 -0.67 6.58
C ALA A 120 -28.67 -1.73 6.01
N LEU A 121 -28.95 -2.24 4.80
CA LEU A 121 -28.09 -3.23 4.15
C LEU A 121 -26.76 -2.63 3.69
N THR A 122 -26.76 -1.38 3.23
CA THR A 122 -25.53 -0.68 2.84
C THR A 122 -24.64 -0.39 4.06
N MET A 123 -25.23 0.02 5.19
CA MET A 123 -24.50 0.24 6.45
C MET A 123 -23.91 -1.07 6.99
N ALA A 124 -24.64 -2.19 6.92
CA ALA A 124 -24.12 -3.49 7.30
C ALA A 124 -22.91 -3.90 6.45
N GLY A 125 -22.97 -3.69 5.12
CA GLY A 125 -21.83 -3.92 4.23
C GLY A 125 -20.63 -3.02 4.54
N SER A 126 -20.86 -1.73 4.81
CA SER A 126 -19.80 -0.79 5.21
C SER A 126 -19.14 -1.16 6.53
N LEU A 127 -19.90 -1.69 7.50
CA LEU A 127 -19.34 -2.21 8.75
C LEU A 127 -18.39 -3.38 8.47
N LEU A 128 -18.80 -4.33 7.62
CA LEU A 128 -17.95 -5.46 7.22
C LEU A 128 -16.67 -4.99 6.50
N MET A 129 -16.75 -3.97 5.64
CA MET A 129 -15.57 -3.37 5.00
C MET A 129 -14.58 -2.76 5.99
N THR A 130 -15.09 -2.25 7.11
CA THR A 130 -14.28 -1.53 8.10
C THR A 130 -13.53 -2.50 9.02
N LEU A 131 -14.07 -3.69 9.28
CA LEU A 131 -13.47 -4.67 10.20
C LEU A 131 -12.00 -5.02 9.88
N PRO A 132 -11.61 -5.36 8.63
CA PRO A 132 -10.21 -5.69 8.34
C PRO A 132 -9.26 -4.51 8.57
N VAL A 133 -9.72 -3.29 8.31
CA VAL A 133 -8.95 -2.07 8.55
C VAL A 133 -8.71 -1.88 10.04
N ILE A 134 -9.72 -2.12 10.88
CA ILE A 134 -9.59 -2.08 12.34
C ILE A 134 -8.58 -3.12 12.82
N VAL A 135 -8.69 -4.35 12.33
CA VAL A 135 -7.75 -5.43 12.70
C VAL A 135 -6.31 -5.04 12.36
N ILE A 136 -6.07 -4.55 11.14
CA ILE A 136 -4.74 -4.10 10.72
C ILE A 136 -4.26 -2.93 11.58
N PHE A 137 -5.12 -1.98 11.91
CA PHE A 137 -4.78 -0.86 12.78
C PHE A 137 -4.27 -1.34 14.16
N PHE A 138 -4.93 -2.32 14.79
CA PHE A 138 -4.49 -2.88 16.07
C PHE A 138 -3.11 -3.54 16.00
N PHE A 139 -2.75 -4.17 14.87
CA PHE A 139 -1.42 -4.73 14.66
C PHE A 139 -0.37 -3.65 14.29
N ALA A 140 -0.81 -2.60 13.59
CA ALA A 140 0.01 -1.53 13.06
C ALA A 140 0.43 -0.48 14.10
N GLN A 141 -0.43 -0.18 15.08
CA GLN A 141 -0.23 0.91 16.06
C GLN A 141 1.14 0.85 16.76
N LYS A 142 1.65 -0.36 17.05
CA LYS A 142 2.96 -0.55 17.70
C LYS A 142 4.13 -0.06 16.83
N TYR A 143 4.03 -0.21 15.50
CA TYR A 143 5.07 0.22 14.56
C TYR A 143 5.07 1.73 14.37
N PHE A 144 3.89 2.37 14.39
CA PHE A 144 3.78 3.83 14.34
C PHE A 144 4.41 4.47 15.58
N ILE A 145 4.15 3.92 16.77
CA ILE A 145 4.73 4.43 18.02
C ILE A 145 6.26 4.31 18.01
N GLN A 146 6.81 3.18 17.57
CA GLN A 146 8.26 2.96 17.47
C GLN A 146 8.96 3.89 16.46
N GLY A 147 8.28 4.24 15.36
CA GLY A 147 8.79 5.19 14.37
C GLY A 147 8.93 6.61 14.92
N VAL A 148 7.97 7.05 15.75
CA VAL A 148 7.99 8.38 16.39
C VAL A 148 9.06 8.45 17.49
N THR A 149 9.30 7.36 18.23
CA THR A 149 10.33 7.35 19.30
C THR A 149 11.75 7.48 18.76
N LEU A 150 12.06 6.97 17.56
CA LEU A 150 13.38 7.15 16.93
C LEU A 150 13.65 8.60 16.52
N THR A 151 12.60 9.37 16.22
CA THR A 151 12.73 10.82 15.96
C THR A 151 12.84 11.65 17.24
N GLY A 152 12.42 11.12 18.39
CA GLY A 152 12.44 11.81 19.69
C GLY A 152 13.79 11.78 20.43
N MET A 153 14.72 10.89 20.06
CA MET A 153 16.07 10.82 20.68
C MET A 153 17.09 11.83 20.10
N LYS A 154 16.63 12.81 19.31
CA LYS A 154 17.46 13.92 18.82
C LYS A 154 17.44 15.16 19.73
N GLY A 155 17.07 14.98 21.00
CA GLY A 155 17.17 16.00 22.06
C GLY A 155 18.12 15.55 23.16
#